data_AF-A0A499V2I1-F1
#
_entry.id   AF-A0A499V2I1-F1
#
_cell.length_a   1.000
_cell.length_b   1.000
_cell.length_c   1.000
_cell.angle_alpha   90.00
_cell.angle_beta   90.00
_cell.angle_gamma   90.00
#
_symmetry.space_group_name_H-M   'P 1'
#
loop_
_entity.id
_entity.type
_entity.pdbx_description
1 polymer ?
#
loop_
_entity_poly.entity_id
_entity_poly.type
_entity_poly.pdbx_seq_one_letter_code
_entity_poly.pdbx_strand_id
1 'polypeptide(L)'
;MTYRALMPGYGTETARAVMRAVHAEDIALALTLVNAGHAALHDQRLSLQAAGEALETVAGQTPDPSAPSRPGPLRIGEVAARIGVRTSALRVWESAGLLRPRRDRGTGYRVYGPSDIRDARMIDLLRQVRYPLPQIWPVLEGLRRTGSSEALRTVIARRQEGLAQRAAAMLEGSCRLHHYLTENRSAEDR
;
A
#
# COMPACT_ATOMS: atom_id res chain seq x y z
N MET A 1 5.46 7.68 -30.67
CA MET A 1 6.76 7.86 -29.97
C MET A 1 6.84 6.90 -28.78
N THR A 2 7.74 5.91 -28.84
CA THR A 2 7.88 4.80 -27.87
C THR A 2 8.04 5.26 -26.42
N TYR A 3 8.86 6.29 -26.17
CA TYR A 3 9.02 6.88 -24.84
C TYR A 3 7.68 7.27 -24.18
N ARG A 4 6.76 7.90 -24.93
CA ARG A 4 5.46 8.33 -24.40
C ARG A 4 4.56 7.16 -24.02
N ALA A 5 4.66 6.03 -24.73
CA ALA A 5 3.91 4.83 -24.43
C ALA A 5 4.46 4.06 -23.21
N LEU A 6 5.77 4.18 -22.93
CA LEU A 6 6.37 3.57 -21.75
C LEU A 6 6.02 4.30 -20.44
N MET A 7 5.84 5.63 -20.49
CA MET A 7 5.65 6.44 -19.27
C MET A 7 4.48 5.99 -18.37
N PRO A 8 3.27 5.68 -18.87
CA PRO A 8 2.14 5.34 -18.00
C PRO A 8 2.31 4.02 -17.25
N GLY A 9 3.05 3.06 -17.83
CA GLY A 9 3.33 1.76 -17.20
C GLY A 9 4.59 1.74 -16.33
N TYR A 10 5.69 2.27 -16.86
CA TYR A 10 7.03 2.16 -16.26
C TYR A 10 7.42 3.37 -15.42
N GLY A 11 6.77 4.52 -15.62
CA GLY A 11 7.19 5.80 -15.05
C GLY A 11 8.29 6.48 -15.86
N THR A 12 8.48 7.78 -15.62
CA THR A 12 9.36 8.65 -16.40
C THR A 12 10.84 8.21 -16.34
N GLU A 13 11.33 7.84 -15.16
CA GLU A 13 12.72 7.47 -14.94
C GLU A 13 13.07 6.17 -15.68
N THR A 14 12.30 5.10 -15.44
CA THR A 14 12.48 3.81 -16.10
C THR A 14 12.30 3.93 -17.61
N ALA A 15 11.27 4.63 -18.09
CA ALA A 15 11.06 4.85 -19.53
C ALA A 15 12.26 5.55 -20.19
N ARG A 16 12.86 6.53 -19.51
CA ARG A 16 14.07 7.21 -19.98
C ARG A 16 15.28 6.28 -19.98
N ALA A 17 15.46 5.49 -18.92
CA ALA A 17 16.55 4.53 -18.82
C ALA A 17 16.48 3.45 -19.92
N VAL A 18 15.28 2.91 -20.17
CA VAL A 18 15.02 1.96 -21.26
C VAL A 18 15.41 2.58 -22.60
N MET A 19 14.91 3.77 -22.94
CA MET A 19 15.24 4.41 -24.23
C MET A 19 16.73 4.75 -24.35
N ARG A 20 17.40 5.13 -23.26
CA ARG A 20 18.86 5.34 -23.28
C ARG A 20 19.63 4.05 -23.58
N ALA A 21 19.26 2.95 -22.93
CA ALA A 21 19.88 1.64 -23.18
C ALA A 21 19.68 1.21 -24.63
N VAL A 22 18.47 1.41 -25.18
CA VAL A 22 18.18 1.13 -26.58
C VAL A 22 19.04 1.97 -27.54
N HIS A 23 19.15 3.28 -27.32
CA HIS A 23 19.99 4.14 -28.18
C HIS A 23 21.49 3.88 -28.02
N ALA A 24 21.91 3.23 -26.93
CA ALA A 24 23.28 2.77 -26.72
C ALA A 24 23.50 1.33 -27.22
N GLU A 25 22.52 0.76 -27.94
CA GLU A 25 22.53 -0.61 -28.45
C GLU A 25 22.62 -1.72 -27.38
N ASP A 26 22.44 -1.36 -26.10
CA ASP A 26 22.41 -2.28 -24.98
C ASP A 26 20.99 -2.84 -24.77
N ILE A 27 20.59 -3.74 -25.66
CA ILE A 27 19.28 -4.39 -25.62
C ILE A 27 19.11 -5.25 -24.37
N ALA A 28 20.19 -5.87 -23.88
CA ALA A 28 20.16 -6.70 -22.67
C ALA A 28 19.78 -5.87 -21.43
N LEU A 29 20.35 -4.66 -21.29
CA LEU A 29 19.97 -3.74 -20.22
C LEU A 29 18.53 -3.24 -20.38
N ALA A 30 18.09 -2.90 -21.59
CA ALA A 30 16.72 -2.46 -21.84
C ALA A 30 15.69 -3.53 -21.40
N LEU A 31 15.92 -4.80 -21.74
CA LEU A 31 15.07 -5.92 -21.33
C LEU A 31 15.12 -6.17 -19.81
N THR A 32 16.29 -6.03 -19.19
CA THR A 32 16.43 -6.10 -17.73
C THR A 32 15.57 -5.05 -17.02
N LEU A 33 15.59 -3.81 -17.50
CA LEU A 33 14.80 -2.70 -16.94
C LEU A 33 13.29 -2.93 -17.10
N VAL A 34 12.87 -3.47 -18.24
CA VAL A 34 11.48 -3.86 -18.48
C VAL A 34 11.03 -4.94 -17.49
N ASN A 35 11.82 -6.01 -17.34
CA ASN A 35 11.53 -7.10 -16.42
C ASN A 35 11.48 -6.63 -14.97
N ALA A 36 12.41 -5.76 -14.55
CA ALA A 36 12.40 -5.15 -13.22
C ALA A 36 11.11 -4.35 -12.97
N GLY A 37 10.60 -3.64 -13.99
CA GLY A 37 9.30 -2.97 -13.91
C GLY A 37 8.14 -3.94 -13.65
N HIS A 38 8.13 -5.08 -14.35
CA HIS A 38 7.09 -6.11 -14.19
C HIS A 38 7.16 -6.81 -12.82
N ALA A 39 8.37 -7.15 -12.36
CA ALA A 39 8.59 -7.70 -11.03
C ALA A 39 8.10 -6.74 -9.95
N ALA A 40 8.46 -5.46 -10.02
CA ALA A 40 8.00 -4.46 -9.07
C ALA A 40 6.48 -4.30 -9.06
N LEU A 41 5.80 -4.40 -10.21
CA LEU A 41 4.34 -4.41 -10.26
C LEU A 41 3.73 -5.66 -9.61
N HIS A 42 4.34 -6.84 -9.83
CA HIS A 42 3.90 -8.08 -9.21
C HIS A 42 4.02 -8.03 -7.69
N ASP A 43 5.16 -7.58 -7.17
CA ASP A 43 5.40 -7.39 -5.73
C ASP A 43 4.37 -6.44 -5.10
N GLN A 44 4.02 -5.36 -5.81
CA GLN A 44 2.97 -4.44 -5.37
C GLN A 44 1.59 -5.10 -5.27
N ARG A 45 1.26 -6.03 -6.18
CA ARG A 45 -0.02 -6.77 -6.15
C ARG A 45 -0.04 -7.75 -4.98
N LEU A 46 1.03 -8.50 -4.77
CA LEU A 46 1.15 -9.42 -3.63
C LEU A 46 1.05 -8.67 -2.29
N SER A 47 1.78 -7.56 -2.16
CA SER A 47 1.73 -6.72 -0.96
C SER A 47 0.33 -6.18 -0.69
N LEU A 48 -0.40 -5.74 -1.72
CA LEU A 48 -1.78 -5.26 -1.58
C LEU A 48 -2.74 -6.38 -1.18
N GLN A 49 -2.60 -7.57 -1.76
CA GLN A 49 -3.42 -8.72 -1.42
C GLN A 49 -3.21 -9.14 0.04
N ALA A 50 -1.95 -9.33 0.45
CA ALA A 50 -1.60 -9.70 1.81
C ALA A 50 -2.11 -8.68 2.83
N ALA A 51 -1.98 -7.39 2.53
CA ALA A 51 -2.52 -6.33 3.38
C ALA A 51 -4.05 -6.34 3.43
N GLY A 52 -4.72 -6.65 2.32
CA GLY A 52 -6.18 -6.79 2.27
C GLY A 52 -6.69 -7.93 3.14
N GLU A 53 -6.06 -9.10 3.05
CA GLU A 53 -6.37 -10.27 3.88
C GLU A 53 -6.11 -9.99 5.37
N ALA A 54 -4.99 -9.34 5.69
CA ALA A 54 -4.67 -8.94 7.06
C ALA A 54 -5.69 -7.93 7.60
N LEU A 55 -6.12 -6.97 6.78
CA LEU A 55 -7.11 -5.97 7.19
C LEU A 55 -8.50 -6.57 7.40
N GLU A 56 -8.96 -7.51 6.55
CA GLU A 56 -10.21 -8.24 6.79
C GLU A 56 -10.14 -9.09 8.05
N THR A 57 -8.99 -9.73 8.32
CA THR A 57 -8.78 -10.49 9.56
C THR A 57 -8.88 -9.59 10.80
N VAL A 58 -8.29 -8.38 10.75
CA VAL A 58 -8.38 -7.42 11.87
C VAL A 58 -9.77 -6.79 11.97
N ALA A 59 -10.46 -6.56 10.86
CA ALA A 59 -11.83 -6.03 10.85
C ALA A 59 -12.85 -7.05 11.39
N GLY A 60 -12.69 -8.33 11.05
CA GLY A 60 -13.53 -9.44 11.52
C GLY A 60 -13.31 -9.81 13.00
N GLN A 61 -12.25 -9.30 13.63
CA GLN A 61 -12.08 -9.35 15.08
C GLN A 61 -13.06 -8.36 15.74
N THR A 62 -14.32 -8.76 15.87
CA THR A 62 -15.27 -8.11 16.76
C THR A 62 -14.80 -8.37 18.19
N PRO A 63 -14.43 -7.35 18.98
CA PRO A 63 -14.11 -7.56 20.38
C PRO A 63 -15.38 -8.06 21.06
N ASP A 64 -15.40 -9.31 21.50
CA ASP A 64 -16.49 -9.85 22.31
C ASP A 64 -16.57 -9.04 23.62
N PRO A 65 -17.65 -8.28 23.86
CA PRO A 65 -17.80 -7.49 25.08
C PRO A 65 -17.95 -8.38 26.33
N SER A 66 -18.25 -9.66 26.16
CA SER A 66 -18.45 -10.66 27.23
C SER A 66 -17.22 -11.54 27.50
N ALA A 67 -16.18 -11.51 26.65
CA ALA A 67 -14.98 -12.30 26.88
C ALA A 67 -14.19 -11.74 28.08
N PRO A 68 -13.69 -12.60 29.00
CA PRO A 68 -12.87 -12.16 30.12
C PRO A 68 -11.61 -11.46 29.59
N SER A 69 -11.62 -10.13 29.65
CA SER A 69 -10.55 -9.28 29.13
C SER A 69 -9.32 -9.37 30.04
N ARG A 70 -8.30 -10.12 29.62
CA ARG A 70 -6.92 -9.96 30.10
C ARG A 70 -6.05 -9.68 28.88
N PRO A 71 -5.41 -8.51 28.77
CA PRO A 71 -4.91 -7.64 29.85
C PRO A 71 -5.76 -6.38 30.06
N GLY A 72 -5.57 -5.71 31.20
CA GLY A 72 -6.11 -4.37 31.44
C GLY A 72 -5.64 -3.34 30.41
N PRO A 73 -6.18 -2.11 30.47
CA PRO A 73 -5.82 -1.04 29.55
C PRO A 73 -4.29 -0.87 29.42
N LEU A 74 -3.78 -0.96 28.18
CA LEU A 74 -2.34 -0.87 27.91
C LEU A 74 -1.88 0.58 27.90
N ARG A 75 -0.60 0.83 28.21
CA ARG A 75 0.08 2.11 28.00
C ARG A 75 0.65 2.19 26.58
N ILE A 76 0.97 3.40 26.14
CA ILE A 76 1.47 3.67 24.78
C ILE A 76 2.70 2.82 24.40
N GLY A 77 3.60 2.55 25.36
CA GLY A 77 4.78 1.72 25.13
C GLY A 77 4.44 0.25 24.90
N GLU A 78 3.46 -0.27 25.64
CA GLU A 78 3.00 -1.66 25.50
C GLU A 78 2.25 -1.86 24.18
N VAL A 79 1.44 -0.87 23.78
CA VAL A 79 0.78 -0.88 22.46
C VAL A 79 1.80 -0.83 21.33
N ALA A 80 2.79 0.07 21.44
CA ALA A 80 3.87 0.20 20.48
C ALA A 80 4.63 -1.12 20.29
N ALA A 81 5.01 -1.77 21.39
CA ALA A 81 5.67 -3.07 21.37
C ALA A 81 4.79 -4.17 20.75
N ARG A 82 3.51 -4.21 21.11
CA ARG A 82 2.56 -5.24 20.63
C ARG A 82 2.27 -5.15 19.13
N ILE A 83 2.29 -3.94 18.57
CA ILE A 83 2.00 -3.70 17.15
C ILE A 83 3.29 -3.58 16.32
N GLY A 84 4.45 -3.46 16.97
CA GLY A 84 5.73 -3.33 16.27
C GLY A 84 6.00 -1.93 15.72
N VAL A 85 5.40 -0.89 16.32
CA VAL A 85 5.54 0.51 15.89
C VAL A 85 6.25 1.35 16.94
N ARG A 86 6.79 2.49 16.53
CA ARG A 86 7.36 3.45 17.48
C ARG A 86 6.24 4.16 18.24
N THR A 87 6.48 4.49 19.51
CA THR A 87 5.55 5.32 20.30
C THR A 87 5.28 6.68 19.66
N SER A 88 6.25 7.24 18.92
CA SER A 88 6.08 8.47 18.15
C SER A 88 5.03 8.32 17.05
N ALA A 89 4.92 7.16 16.41
CA ALA A 89 3.89 6.90 15.41
C ALA A 89 2.48 6.94 16.03
N LEU A 90 2.31 6.29 17.19
CA LEU A 90 1.03 6.34 17.93
C LEU A 90 0.63 7.78 18.30
N ARG A 91 1.60 8.61 18.72
CA ARG A 91 1.36 10.04 19.01
C ARG A 91 0.95 10.82 17.76
N VAL A 92 1.56 10.53 16.61
CA VAL A 92 1.15 11.12 15.33
C VAL A 92 -0.29 10.73 15.00
N TRP A 93 -0.65 9.46 15.18
CA TRP A 93 -2.01 8.99 14.90
C TRP A 93 -3.05 9.58 15.86
N GLU A 94 -2.71 9.78 17.13
CA GLU A 94 -3.54 10.54 18.06
C GLU A 94 -3.71 12.00 17.62
N SER A 95 -2.63 12.67 17.23
CA SER A 95 -2.69 14.06 16.76
C SER A 95 -3.52 14.22 15.49
N ALA A 96 -3.52 13.19 14.63
CA ALA A 96 -4.37 13.10 13.45
C ALA A 96 -5.82 12.65 13.76
N GLY A 97 -6.16 12.44 15.04
CA GLY A 97 -7.51 12.04 15.48
C GLY A 97 -7.90 10.61 15.14
N LEU A 98 -6.96 9.78 14.68
CA LEU A 98 -7.18 8.38 14.31
C LEU A 98 -7.30 7.48 15.54
N LEU A 99 -6.50 7.75 16.58
CA LEU A 99 -6.60 7.08 17.87
C LEU A 99 -7.18 8.04 18.92
N ARG A 100 -8.07 7.51 19.77
CA ARG A 100 -8.73 8.28 20.84
C ARG A 100 -8.65 7.53 22.17
N PRO A 101 -7.42 7.26 22.68
CA PRO A 101 -7.25 6.53 23.92
C PRO A 101 -7.90 7.28 25.07
N ARG A 102 -8.47 6.52 26.02
CA ARG A 102 -8.99 7.09 27.25
C ARG A 102 -7.86 7.53 28.17
N ARG A 103 -8.19 8.34 29.17
CA ARG A 103 -7.32 8.60 30.31
C ARG A 103 -7.82 7.84 31.52
N ASP A 104 -6.90 7.23 32.25
CA ASP A 104 -7.19 6.60 33.52
C ASP A 104 -7.58 7.65 34.56
N ARG A 105 -8.64 7.38 35.35
CA ARG A 105 -9.22 8.37 36.27
C ARG A 105 -8.37 8.61 37.52
N GLY A 106 -7.55 7.63 37.94
CA GLY A 106 -6.70 7.76 39.12
C GLY A 106 -5.34 8.38 38.82
N THR A 107 -4.73 7.96 37.70
CA THR A 107 -3.35 8.33 37.37
C THR A 107 -3.24 9.39 36.26
N GLY A 108 -4.30 9.64 35.50
CA GLY A 108 -4.31 10.57 34.37
C GLY A 108 -3.54 10.07 33.12
N TYR A 109 -2.94 8.88 33.16
CA TYR A 109 -2.20 8.30 32.05
C TYR A 109 -3.12 7.88 30.90
N ARG A 110 -2.58 7.91 29.68
CA ARG A 110 -3.25 7.36 28.49
C ARG A 110 -3.33 5.85 28.60
N VAL A 111 -4.52 5.33 28.34
CA VAL A 111 -4.84 3.92 28.36
C VAL A 111 -5.55 3.52 27.07
N TYR A 112 -5.08 2.45 26.45
CA TYR A 112 -5.57 1.96 25.16
C TYR A 112 -6.35 0.66 25.41
N GLY A 113 -7.59 0.64 24.96
CA GLY A 113 -8.46 -0.53 25.01
C GLY A 113 -8.29 -1.44 23.80
N PRO A 114 -9.00 -2.58 23.77
CA PRO A 114 -8.99 -3.50 22.63
C PRO A 114 -9.35 -2.84 21.29
N SER A 115 -10.30 -1.89 21.29
CA SER A 115 -10.68 -1.12 20.11
C SER A 115 -9.55 -0.22 19.61
N ASP A 116 -8.84 0.46 20.51
CA ASP A 116 -7.68 1.30 20.14
C ASP A 116 -6.56 0.46 19.53
N ILE A 117 -6.33 -0.76 20.06
CA ILE A 117 -5.31 -1.68 19.56
C ILE A 117 -5.69 -2.23 18.18
N ARG A 118 -6.98 -2.52 17.95
CA ARG A 118 -7.51 -2.94 16.64
C ARG A 118 -7.31 -1.81 15.63
N ASP A 119 -7.71 -0.59 15.97
CA ASP A 119 -7.59 0.56 15.09
C ASP A 119 -6.13 0.89 14.79
N ALA A 120 -5.24 0.80 15.78
CA ALA A 120 -3.79 0.99 15.60
C ALA A 120 -3.19 -0.06 14.65
N ARG A 121 -3.62 -1.33 14.72
CA ARG A 121 -3.20 -2.36 13.75
C ARG A 121 -3.69 -2.06 12.34
N MET A 122 -4.93 -1.59 12.19
CA MET A 122 -5.46 -1.21 10.88
C MET A 122 -4.73 -0.01 10.29
N ILE A 123 -4.41 1.00 11.10
CA ILE A 123 -3.62 2.15 10.66
C ILE A 123 -2.26 1.65 10.16
N ASP A 124 -1.57 0.78 10.90
CA ASP A 124 -0.28 0.26 10.50
C ASP A 124 -0.33 -0.47 9.14
N LEU A 125 -1.28 -1.40 8.99
CA LEU A 125 -1.47 -2.14 7.73
C LEU A 125 -1.78 -1.22 6.54
N LEU A 126 -2.65 -0.22 6.72
CA LEU A 126 -2.97 0.77 5.69
C LEU A 126 -1.73 1.62 5.33
N ARG A 127 -0.87 1.92 6.30
CA ARG A 127 0.38 2.65 6.07
C ARG A 127 1.42 1.83 5.32
N GLN A 128 1.48 0.51 5.53
CA GLN A 128 2.36 -0.40 4.79
C GLN A 128 2.04 -0.42 3.28
N VAL A 129 0.75 -0.35 2.91
CA VAL A 129 0.33 -0.20 1.50
C VAL A 129 0.37 1.23 0.98
N ARG A 130 1.09 2.13 1.67
CA ARG A 130 1.27 3.55 1.31
C ARG A 130 -0.04 4.34 1.23
N TYR A 131 -1.04 3.97 2.01
CA TYR A 131 -2.28 4.72 2.05
C TYR A 131 -2.08 6.07 2.79
N PRO A 132 -2.56 7.19 2.25
CA PRO A 132 -2.38 8.49 2.88
C PRO A 132 -3.10 8.57 4.22
N LEU A 133 -2.42 9.09 5.25
CA LEU A 133 -2.94 9.22 6.60
C LEU A 133 -4.32 9.92 6.66
N PRO A 134 -4.58 11.03 5.91
CA PRO A 134 -5.89 11.69 5.91
C PRO A 134 -7.03 10.82 5.38
N GLN A 135 -6.72 9.86 4.51
CA GLN A 135 -7.71 8.97 3.92
C GLN A 135 -8.02 7.76 4.83
N ILE A 136 -7.23 7.52 5.87
CA ILE A 136 -7.48 6.45 6.85
C ILE A 136 -8.68 6.79 7.75
N TRP A 137 -8.91 8.07 8.03
CA TRP A 137 -9.96 8.49 8.96
C TRP A 137 -11.37 8.04 8.53
N PRO A 138 -11.84 8.27 7.27
CA PRO A 138 -13.16 7.80 6.84
C PRO A 138 -13.34 6.28 6.92
N VAL A 139 -12.26 5.51 6.70
CA VAL A 139 -12.29 4.05 6.78
C VAL A 139 -12.50 3.60 8.22
N LEU A 140 -11.72 4.15 9.16
CA LEU A 140 -11.87 3.84 10.58
C LEU A 140 -13.22 4.30 11.13
N GLU A 141 -13.69 5.49 10.74
CA GLU A 141 -14.98 6.00 11.19
C GLU A 141 -16.15 5.16 10.65
N GLY A 142 -16.09 4.74 9.39
CA GLY A 142 -17.03 3.78 8.82
C GLY A 142 -17.09 2.49 9.63
N LEU A 143 -15.92 1.89 9.90
CA LEU A 143 -15.81 0.68 10.71
C LEU A 143 -16.32 0.85 12.15
N ARG A 144 -16.06 1.99 12.80
CA ARG A 144 -16.58 2.28 14.15
C ARG A 144 -18.09 2.42 14.16
N ARG A 145 -18.67 3.05 13.14
CA ARG A 145 -20.10 3.36 13.08
C ARG A 145 -20.96 2.18 12.64
N THR A 146 -20.50 1.40 11.67
CA THR A 146 -21.31 0.33 11.04
C THR A 146 -20.76 -1.07 11.27
N GLY A 147 -19.54 -1.21 11.79
CA GLY A 147 -18.85 -2.50 11.86
C GLY A 147 -18.48 -3.09 10.49
N SER A 148 -18.77 -2.38 9.39
CA SER A 148 -18.60 -2.90 8.04
C SER A 148 -17.21 -2.59 7.49
N SER A 149 -16.51 -3.61 6.98
CA SER A 149 -15.26 -3.46 6.22
C SER A 149 -15.49 -3.04 4.76
N GLU A 150 -16.70 -2.64 4.36
CA GLU A 150 -17.01 -2.22 2.99
C GLU A 150 -16.18 -1.02 2.51
N ALA A 151 -15.94 -0.03 3.38
CA ALA A 151 -15.07 1.11 3.05
C ALA A 151 -13.63 0.64 2.76
N LEU A 152 -13.15 -0.35 3.52
CA LEU A 152 -11.85 -0.97 3.33
C LEU A 152 -11.80 -1.76 2.00
N ARG A 153 -12.82 -2.57 1.71
CA ARG A 153 -12.92 -3.32 0.44
C ARG A 153 -12.89 -2.40 -0.76
N THR A 154 -13.60 -1.28 -0.68
CA THR A 154 -13.62 -0.26 -1.75
C THR A 154 -12.23 0.34 -1.98
N VAL A 155 -11.47 0.61 -0.91
CA VAL A 155 -10.09 1.12 -1.02
C VAL A 155 -9.17 0.10 -1.70
N ILE A 156 -9.24 -1.17 -1.28
CA ILE A 156 -8.45 -2.25 -1.87
C ILE A 156 -8.81 -2.43 -3.35
N ALA A 157 -10.10 -2.47 -3.68
CA ALA A 157 -10.59 -2.63 -5.04
C ALA A 157 -10.10 -1.50 -5.97
N ARG A 158 -10.21 -0.23 -5.53
CA ARG A 158 -9.67 0.92 -6.29
C ARG A 158 -8.17 0.81 -6.53
N ARG A 159 -7.42 0.33 -5.55
CA ARG A 159 -5.96 0.15 -5.69
C ARG A 159 -5.63 -1.01 -6.65
N GLN A 160 -6.37 -2.11 -6.58
CA GLN A 160 -6.24 -3.23 -7.52
C GLN A 160 -6.53 -2.78 -8.95
N GLU A 161 -7.57 -1.98 -9.16
CA GLU A 161 -7.91 -1.41 -10.46
C GLU A 161 -6.78 -0.54 -11.00
N GLY A 162 -6.20 0.35 -10.18
CA GLY A 162 -5.05 1.16 -10.59
C GLY A 162 -3.82 0.32 -10.97
N LEU A 163 -3.55 -0.78 -10.28
CA LEU A 163 -2.48 -1.72 -10.64
C LEU A 163 -2.80 -2.48 -11.94
N ALA A 164 -4.07 -2.80 -12.20
CA ALA A 164 -4.51 -3.42 -13.45
C ALA A 164 -4.36 -2.46 -14.65
N GLN A 165 -4.77 -1.20 -14.48
CA GLN A 165 -4.56 -0.15 -15.49
C GLN A 165 -3.07 0.05 -15.80
N ARG A 166 -2.22 0.06 -14.77
CA ARG A 166 -0.77 0.13 -14.94
C ARG A 166 -0.21 -1.10 -15.68
N ALA A 167 -0.71 -2.30 -15.39
CA ALA A 167 -0.31 -3.52 -16.10
C ALA A 167 -0.63 -3.44 -17.60
N ALA A 168 -1.83 -2.96 -17.95
CA ALA A 168 -2.23 -2.76 -19.34
C ALA A 168 -1.34 -1.73 -20.04
N ALA A 169 -1.02 -0.62 -19.37
CA ALA A 169 -0.10 0.38 -19.90
C ALA A 169 1.34 -0.16 -20.09
N MET A 170 1.82 -1.03 -19.20
CA MET A 170 3.12 -1.69 -19.37
C MET A 170 3.13 -2.61 -20.59
N LEU A 171 2.05 -3.36 -20.82
CA LEU A 171 1.88 -4.20 -22.01
C LEU A 171 1.91 -3.36 -23.30
N GLU A 172 1.17 -2.25 -23.34
CA GLU A 172 1.20 -1.33 -24.48
C GLU A 172 2.61 -0.77 -24.72
N GLY A 173 3.28 -0.32 -23.65
CA GLY A 173 4.65 0.19 -23.71
C GLY A 173 5.64 -0.84 -24.25
N SER A 174 5.56 -2.08 -23.79
CA SER A 174 6.40 -3.20 -24.27
C SER A 174 6.16 -3.52 -25.74
N CYS A 175 4.89 -3.49 -26.18
CA CYS A 175 4.54 -3.70 -27.59
C CYS A 175 5.15 -2.60 -28.49
N ARG A 176 5.00 -1.34 -28.10
CA ARG A 176 5.60 -0.19 -28.83
C ARG A 176 7.12 -0.25 -28.85
N LEU A 177 7.74 -0.72 -27.75
CA LEU A 177 9.18 -0.91 -27.67
C LEU A 177 9.65 -2.03 -28.60
N HIS A 178 8.96 -3.17 -28.59
CA HIS A 178 9.26 -4.28 -29.49
C HIS A 178 9.21 -3.84 -30.96
N HIS A 179 8.14 -3.15 -31.35
CA HIS A 179 7.97 -2.61 -32.70
C HIS A 179 9.12 -1.67 -33.09
N TYR A 180 9.51 -0.75 -32.19
CA TYR A 180 10.63 0.16 -32.42
C TYR A 180 11.96 -0.58 -32.66
N LEU A 181 12.22 -1.64 -31.89
CA LEU A 181 13.44 -2.44 -32.03
C LEU A 181 13.47 -3.25 -33.34
N THR A 182 12.32 -3.77 -33.79
CA THR A 182 12.24 -4.55 -35.03
C THR A 182 12.30 -3.65 -36.27
N GLU A 183 11.68 -2.46 -36.24
CA GLU A 183 11.79 -1.49 -37.33
C GLU A 183 13.22 -0.97 -37.50
N ASN A 184 13.92 -0.64 -36.41
CA ASN A 184 15.31 -0.17 -36.49
C ASN A 184 16.25 -1.23 -37.09
N ARG A 185 16.15 -2.51 -36.68
CA ARG A 185 16.98 -3.58 -37.26
C ARG A 185 16.75 -3.73 -38.77
N SER A 186 15.49 -3.59 -39.22
CA SER A 186 15.15 -3.69 -40.64
C SER A 186 15.65 -2.53 -41.51
N ALA A 187 16.08 -1.42 -40.89
CA ALA A 187 16.70 -0.27 -41.56
C ALA A 187 18.23 -0.37 -41.61
N GLU A 188 18.86 -1.07 -40.68
CA GLU A 188 20.32 -1.33 -40.66
C GLU A 188 20.74 -2.47 -41.60
N ASP A 189 19.85 -3.42 -41.87
CA ASP A 189 20.08 -4.55 -42.79
C ASP A 189 19.88 -4.19 -44.29
N ARG A 190 19.58 -2.93 -44.64
CA ARG A 190 19.43 -2.45 -46.03
C ARG A 190 20.56 -1.52 -46.45
#